data_AF-Q8SUD9-F1
#
_entry.id   AF-Q8SUD9-F1
#
_cell.length_a   1.000
_cell.length_b   1.000
_cell.length_c   1.000
_cell.angle_alpha   90.00
_cell.angle_beta   90.00
_cell.angle_gamma   90.00
#
_symmetry.space_group_name_H-M   'P 1'
#
loop_
_entity.id
_entity.type
_entity.pdbx_description
1 polymer ?
#
loop_
_entity_poly.entity_id
_entity_poly.type
_entity_poly.pdbx_seq_one_letter_code
_entity_poly.pdbx_strand_id
1 'polypeptide(L)'
;MEEIERDREIVRRMKKFDKEAVEAACNESLKSKRISYIPNLVSMGTIEPAKKDGKSGVLSLKIRNMSTRNILFAVSESFRNINKKIIKKLGRIKEELSRREDLFECIVDHVESMDRIEDELFSWYPGLKTSDILSFFLELMPDFLEAYKKYFVRSLVLQQPPKKKILKALRDRLHKNLQCFDIIERDLELFEEFSSAILPGGRIITSSYWCEDEDRCEDALKFFPQLEDRMALTPDVCIELFHPLSHAEIQINGRDIAVSFVQLNDLLTRNSRSIGFWMKEGIVDKDWRYL
;
A
#
# COMPACT_ATOMS: atom_id res chain seq x y z
N MET A 1 -41.02 -22.08 20.16
CA MET A 1 -41.57 -20.94 20.93
C MET A 1 -41.65 -21.23 22.43
N GLU A 2 -42.05 -22.45 22.86
CA GLU A 2 -42.20 -22.82 24.27
C GLU A 2 -40.90 -22.83 25.10
N GLU A 3 -39.75 -23.01 24.46
CA GLU A 3 -38.45 -23.06 25.17
C GLU A 3 -38.01 -21.69 25.67
N ILE A 4 -38.15 -20.64 24.86
CA ILE A 4 -37.75 -19.27 25.27
C ILE A 4 -38.69 -18.76 26.37
N GLU A 5 -39.98 -19.09 26.32
CA GLU A 5 -40.94 -18.64 27.34
C GLU A 5 -40.67 -19.28 28.71
N ARG A 6 -40.22 -20.54 28.75
CA ARG A 6 -39.73 -21.16 29.99
C ARG A 6 -38.48 -20.48 30.55
N ASP A 7 -37.56 -20.03 29.70
CA ASP A 7 -36.38 -19.29 30.17
C ASP A 7 -36.75 -17.89 30.67
N ARG A 8 -37.75 -17.24 30.06
CA ARG A 8 -38.35 -15.98 30.58
C ARG A 8 -38.98 -16.18 31.95
N GLU A 9 -39.64 -17.31 32.19
CA GLU A 9 -40.23 -17.65 33.49
C GLU A 9 -39.15 -17.80 34.59
N ILE A 10 -38.02 -18.43 34.27
CA ILE A 10 -36.86 -18.55 35.17
C ILE A 10 -36.31 -17.16 35.48
N VAL A 11 -36.12 -16.32 34.45
CA VAL A 11 -35.65 -14.94 34.60
C VAL A 11 -36.60 -14.08 35.44
N ARG A 12 -37.93 -14.23 35.28
CA ARG A 12 -38.94 -13.51 36.10
C ARG A 12 -38.87 -13.86 37.59
N ARG A 13 -38.41 -15.08 37.95
CA ARG A 13 -38.28 -15.52 39.35
C ARG A 13 -36.99 -15.02 40.00
N MET A 14 -36.03 -14.51 39.23
CA MET A 14 -34.78 -13.98 39.77
C MET A 14 -35.06 -12.68 40.54
N LYS A 15 -34.58 -12.61 41.79
CA LYS A 15 -34.68 -11.40 42.62
C LYS A 15 -33.53 -10.41 42.38
N LYS A 16 -32.41 -10.87 41.81
CA LYS A 16 -31.20 -10.10 41.51
C LYS A 16 -30.56 -10.59 40.22
N PHE A 17 -29.94 -9.68 39.47
CA PHE A 17 -29.23 -9.96 38.22
C PHE A 17 -27.72 -9.82 38.43
N ASP A 18 -27.17 -10.65 39.31
CA ASP A 18 -25.72 -10.80 39.47
C ASP A 18 -25.22 -12.06 38.74
N LYS A 19 -23.89 -12.17 38.60
CA LYS A 19 -23.25 -13.24 37.84
C LYS A 19 -23.61 -14.63 38.40
N GLU A 20 -23.66 -14.78 39.72
CA GLU A 20 -23.97 -16.04 40.40
C GLU A 20 -25.42 -16.46 40.17
N ALA A 21 -26.37 -15.51 40.25
CA ALA A 21 -27.78 -15.77 40.00
C ALA A 21 -28.04 -16.14 38.53
N VAL A 22 -27.34 -15.50 37.58
CA VAL A 22 -27.46 -15.81 36.14
C VAL A 22 -26.86 -17.17 35.81
N GLU A 23 -25.72 -17.53 36.41
CA GLU A 23 -25.13 -18.87 36.25
C GLU A 23 -26.04 -19.97 36.85
N ALA A 24 -26.65 -19.72 38.02
CA ALA A 24 -27.61 -20.63 38.63
C ALA A 24 -28.86 -20.83 37.75
N ALA A 25 -29.41 -19.74 37.20
CA ALA A 25 -30.54 -19.77 36.30
C ALA A 25 -30.24 -20.50 34.98
N CYS A 26 -29.04 -20.30 34.42
CA CYS A 26 -28.57 -21.02 33.23
C CYS A 26 -28.49 -22.53 33.49
N ASN A 27 -27.91 -22.93 34.62
CA ASN A 27 -27.83 -24.33 35.03
C ASN A 27 -29.22 -24.96 35.26
N GLU A 28 -30.18 -24.20 35.77
CA GLU A 28 -31.58 -24.65 35.93
C GLU A 28 -32.27 -24.87 34.57
N SER A 29 -32.09 -23.95 33.62
CA SER A 29 -32.60 -24.08 32.26
C SER A 29 -32.03 -25.33 31.56
N LEU A 30 -30.72 -25.57 31.72
CA LEU A 30 -30.01 -26.71 31.13
C LEU A 30 -30.42 -28.09 31.71
N LYS A 31 -31.12 -28.14 32.86
CA LYS A 31 -31.68 -29.41 33.38
C LYS A 31 -32.82 -29.94 32.53
N SER A 32 -33.54 -29.06 31.83
CA SER A 32 -34.73 -29.41 31.05
C SER A 32 -34.56 -29.25 29.54
N LYS A 33 -33.45 -28.64 29.10
CA LYS A 33 -33.16 -28.30 27.70
C LYS A 33 -31.67 -28.39 27.39
N ARG A 34 -31.32 -28.60 26.13
CA ARG A 34 -29.91 -28.62 25.66
C ARG A 34 -29.29 -27.23 25.51
N ILE A 35 -30.11 -26.19 25.37
CA ILE A 35 -29.68 -24.81 25.09
C ILE A 35 -30.43 -23.88 26.04
N SER A 36 -29.71 -22.97 26.70
CA SER A 36 -30.28 -21.91 27.52
C SER A 36 -30.20 -20.56 26.81
N TYR A 37 -31.31 -19.85 26.76
CA TYR A 37 -31.41 -18.50 26.20
C TYR A 37 -31.27 -17.41 27.28
N ILE A 38 -31.11 -17.78 28.55
CA ILE A 38 -30.99 -16.86 29.69
C ILE A 38 -29.88 -15.81 29.51
N PRO A 39 -28.68 -16.14 28.99
CA PRO A 39 -27.64 -15.14 28.73
C PRO A 39 -28.05 -14.04 27.73
N ASN A 40 -29.04 -14.31 26.88
CA ASN A 40 -29.58 -13.36 25.89
C ASN A 40 -30.83 -12.64 26.41
N LEU A 41 -31.48 -13.15 27.46
CA LEU A 41 -32.69 -12.58 28.06
C LEU A 41 -32.38 -11.60 29.20
N VAL A 42 -31.24 -11.77 29.87
CA VAL A 42 -30.76 -10.84 30.89
C VAL A 42 -29.79 -9.88 30.22
N SER A 43 -30.14 -8.59 30.17
CA SER A 43 -29.15 -7.54 29.95
C SER A 43 -28.21 -7.58 31.16
N MET A 44 -27.17 -8.40 31.07
CA MET A 44 -25.99 -8.21 31.89
C MET A 44 -25.53 -6.83 31.48
N GLY A 45 -25.86 -5.83 32.31
CA GLY A 45 -25.35 -4.49 32.15
C GLY A 45 -23.88 -4.66 31.85
N THR A 46 -23.50 -4.32 30.62
CA THR A 46 -22.11 -4.22 30.27
C THR A 46 -21.57 -3.35 31.36
N ILE A 47 -20.80 -3.92 32.28
CA ILE A 47 -19.84 -3.16 33.04
C ILE A 47 -19.11 -2.44 31.93
N GLU A 48 -19.46 -1.17 31.69
CA GLU A 48 -18.65 -0.29 30.89
C GLU A 48 -17.25 -0.58 31.39
N PRO A 49 -16.33 -1.04 30.53
CA PRO A 49 -14.98 -1.26 31.00
C PRO A 49 -14.59 0.11 31.53
N ALA A 50 -14.48 0.21 32.86
CA ALA A 50 -14.02 1.40 33.52
C ALA A 50 -12.85 1.88 32.68
N LYS A 51 -12.93 3.13 32.21
CA LYS A 51 -11.83 3.80 31.51
C LYS A 51 -10.62 3.75 32.43
N LYS A 52 -9.96 2.60 32.46
CA LYS A 52 -8.61 2.45 32.91
C LYS A 52 -7.87 3.06 31.75
N ASP A 53 -7.43 4.29 31.97
CA ASP A 53 -6.20 4.83 31.43
C ASP A 53 -5.05 3.89 31.81
N GLY A 54 -5.11 2.67 31.27
CA GLY A 54 -4.07 1.68 31.35
C GLY A 54 -3.00 2.15 30.40
N LYS A 55 -2.07 2.95 30.94
CA LYS A 55 -0.82 3.42 30.33
C LYS A 55 -0.49 2.65 29.05
N SER A 56 -1.01 3.16 27.93
CA SER A 56 -0.79 2.61 26.59
C SER A 56 0.65 2.81 26.11
N GLY A 57 1.49 3.49 26.90
CA GLY A 57 2.80 3.97 26.50
C GLY A 57 3.76 2.86 26.05
N VAL A 58 3.88 1.74 26.76
CA VAL A 58 5.03 0.84 26.54
C VAL A 58 4.98 0.10 25.20
N LEU A 59 3.78 -0.30 24.72
CA LEU A 59 3.65 -0.98 23.43
C LEU A 59 3.58 -0.01 22.25
N SER A 60 2.95 1.16 22.41
CA SER A 60 2.95 2.19 21.36
C SER A 60 4.34 2.80 21.17
N LEU A 61 5.10 2.99 22.27
CA LEU A 61 6.49 3.44 22.23
C LEU A 61 7.40 2.42 21.55
N LYS A 62 7.18 1.12 21.77
CA LYS A 62 7.97 0.07 21.11
C LYS A 62 7.75 0.03 19.60
N ILE A 63 6.49 0.09 19.13
CA ILE A 63 6.20 0.06 17.69
C ILE A 63 6.70 1.33 16.99
N ARG A 64 6.50 2.51 17.60
CA ARG A 64 7.00 3.78 17.04
C ARG A 64 8.50 3.77 16.79
N ASN A 65 9.26 3.14 17.67
CA ASN A 65 10.72 3.07 17.58
C ASN A 65 11.22 1.95 16.65
N MET A 66 10.34 1.12 16.07
CA MET A 66 10.72 0.08 15.11
C MET A 66 10.76 0.66 13.69
N SER A 67 11.63 0.09 12.85
CA SER A 67 11.60 0.35 11.41
C SER A 67 10.33 -0.22 10.78
N THR A 68 9.85 0.41 9.71
CA THR A 68 8.65 -0.01 8.97
C THR A 68 8.75 -1.47 8.53
N ARG A 69 9.90 -1.87 8.00
CA ARG A 69 10.21 -3.26 7.63
C ARG A 69 10.03 -4.26 8.78
N ASN A 70 10.52 -3.94 9.98
CA ASN A 70 10.40 -4.83 11.14
C ASN A 70 8.95 -4.95 11.61
N ILE A 71 8.18 -3.86 11.50
CA ILE A 71 6.75 -3.88 11.82
C ILE A 71 6.01 -4.78 10.82
N LEU A 72 6.26 -4.63 9.51
CA LEU A 72 5.63 -5.46 8.48
C LEU A 72 5.94 -6.95 8.66
N PHE A 73 7.19 -7.30 8.97
CA PHE A 73 7.58 -8.68 9.28
C PHE A 73 6.81 -9.24 10.47
N ALA A 74 6.72 -8.47 11.56
CA ALA A 74 5.97 -8.87 12.75
C ALA A 74 4.47 -9.04 12.47
N VAL A 75 3.90 -8.22 11.56
CA VAL A 75 2.52 -8.36 11.10
C VAL A 75 2.34 -9.65 10.32
N SER A 76 3.20 -9.93 9.33
CA SER A 76 3.14 -11.16 8.53
C SER A 76 3.20 -12.42 9.41
N GLU A 77 4.12 -12.47 10.37
CA GLU A 77 4.20 -13.57 11.34
C GLU A 77 2.96 -13.67 12.24
N SER A 78 2.31 -12.55 12.53
CA SER A 78 1.08 -12.52 13.33
C SER A 78 -0.13 -13.07 12.57
N PHE A 79 -0.17 -12.96 11.24
CA PHE A 79 -1.22 -13.57 10.41
C PHE A 79 -1.16 -15.11 10.44
N ARG A 80 0.05 -15.69 10.55
CA ARG A 80 0.25 -17.14 10.69
C ARG A 80 -0.31 -17.72 11.99
N ASN A 81 -0.37 -16.93 13.06
CA ASN A 81 -0.76 -17.36 14.41
C ASN A 81 -1.85 -16.46 15.01
N ILE A 82 -2.90 -16.18 14.24
CA ILE A 82 -3.88 -15.15 14.57
C ILE A 82 -4.75 -15.49 15.79
N ASN A 83 -5.02 -14.49 16.64
CA ASN A 83 -5.91 -14.61 17.79
C ASN A 83 -6.60 -13.26 18.10
N LYS A 84 -7.65 -13.27 18.95
CA LYS A 84 -8.41 -12.05 19.30
C LYS A 84 -7.57 -10.88 19.82
N LYS A 85 -6.43 -11.13 20.49
CA LYS A 85 -5.54 -10.06 20.98
C LYS A 85 -4.77 -9.43 19.82
N ILE A 86 -4.36 -10.22 18.83
CA ILE A 86 -3.66 -9.76 17.62
C ILE A 86 -4.58 -8.86 16.79
N ILE A 87 -5.86 -9.22 16.63
CA ILE A 87 -6.83 -8.40 15.88
C ILE A 87 -6.89 -6.96 16.41
N LYS A 88 -6.98 -6.80 17.75
CA LYS A 88 -6.97 -5.47 18.38
C LYS A 88 -5.63 -4.73 18.19
N LYS A 89 -4.51 -5.45 18.08
CA LYS A 89 -3.19 -4.86 17.82
C LYS A 89 -3.04 -4.43 16.37
N LEU A 90 -3.57 -5.19 15.41
CA LEU A 90 -3.50 -4.87 13.98
C LEU A 90 -4.12 -3.50 13.68
N GLY A 91 -5.24 -3.16 14.32
CA GLY A 91 -5.83 -1.82 14.17
C GLY A 91 -4.87 -0.68 14.56
N ARG A 92 -4.14 -0.83 15.68
CA ARG A 92 -3.14 0.17 16.11
C ARG A 92 -1.91 0.20 15.22
N ILE A 93 -1.47 -0.96 14.74
CA ILE A 93 -0.35 -1.07 13.80
C ILE A 93 -0.71 -0.38 12.49
N LYS A 94 -1.95 -0.57 12.01
CA LYS A 94 -2.46 0.11 10.82
C LYS A 94 -2.36 1.63 10.94
N GLU A 95 -2.85 2.21 12.03
CA GLU A 95 -2.79 3.66 12.28
C GLU A 95 -1.35 4.22 12.27
N GLU A 96 -0.39 3.45 12.79
CA GLU A 96 1.02 3.85 12.82
C GLU A 96 1.67 3.72 11.44
N LEU A 97 1.47 2.59 10.75
CA LEU A 97 2.05 2.34 9.43
C LEU A 97 1.53 3.33 8.38
N SER A 98 0.24 3.68 8.41
CA SER A 98 -0.35 4.64 7.45
C SER A 98 0.23 6.07 7.56
N ARG A 99 1.03 6.36 8.58
CA ARG A 99 1.71 7.67 8.74
C ARG A 99 3.15 7.67 8.25
N ARG A 100 3.66 6.54 7.79
CA ARG A 100 5.07 6.39 7.41
C ARG A 100 5.26 6.62 5.92
N GLU A 101 6.19 7.51 5.59
CA GLU A 101 6.50 7.89 4.20
C GLU A 101 7.18 6.74 3.43
N ASP A 102 7.93 5.88 4.12
CA ASP A 102 8.67 4.74 3.54
C ASP A 102 7.81 3.48 3.37
N LEU A 103 6.50 3.57 3.62
CA LEU A 103 5.61 2.41 3.68
C LEU A 103 5.56 1.65 2.35
N PHE A 104 5.40 2.38 1.24
CA PHE A 104 5.31 1.77 -0.09
C PHE A 104 6.54 0.91 -0.40
N GLU A 105 7.74 1.50 -0.27
CA GLU A 105 9.01 0.82 -0.52
C GLU A 105 9.15 -0.41 0.39
N CYS A 106 8.83 -0.27 1.67
CA CYS A 106 8.89 -1.36 2.63
C CYS A 106 7.92 -2.50 2.31
N ILE A 107 6.71 -2.22 1.81
CA ILE A 107 5.75 -3.27 1.40
C ILE A 107 6.29 -4.03 0.19
N VAL A 108 6.73 -3.33 -0.84
CA VAL A 108 7.25 -3.94 -2.07
C VAL A 108 8.45 -4.83 -1.73
N ASP A 109 9.39 -4.32 -0.94
CA ASP A 109 10.56 -5.06 -0.48
C ASP A 109 10.21 -6.29 0.34
N HIS A 110 9.22 -6.14 1.23
CA HIS A 110 8.79 -7.22 2.08
C HIS A 110 8.17 -8.36 1.29
N VAL A 111 7.26 -8.07 0.35
CA VAL A 111 6.63 -9.09 -0.50
C VAL A 111 7.65 -9.78 -1.41
N GLU A 112 8.60 -9.01 -1.96
CA GLU A 112 9.69 -9.58 -2.76
C GLU A 112 10.56 -10.55 -1.95
N SER A 113 10.75 -10.27 -0.65
CA SER A 113 11.54 -11.11 0.28
C SER A 113 10.81 -12.31 0.88
N MET A 114 9.48 -12.39 0.77
CA MET A 114 8.72 -13.54 1.29
C MET A 114 9.09 -14.80 0.49
N ASP A 115 9.20 -15.97 1.11
CA ASP A 115 9.41 -17.21 0.34
C ASP A 115 8.15 -17.56 -0.47
N ARG A 116 7.01 -17.57 0.22
CA ARG A 116 5.68 -17.85 -0.33
C ARG A 116 4.69 -16.83 0.18
N ILE A 117 3.78 -16.44 -0.70
CA ILE A 117 2.63 -15.63 -0.35
C ILE A 117 1.51 -16.61 -0.06
N GLU A 118 1.05 -16.63 1.18
CA GLU A 118 0.00 -17.53 1.64
C GLU A 118 -1.37 -17.03 1.16
N ASP A 119 -2.23 -17.96 0.73
CA ASP A 119 -3.58 -17.65 0.25
C ASP A 119 -4.53 -17.27 1.39
N GLU A 120 -5.69 -16.70 1.04
CA GLU A 120 -6.72 -16.22 1.97
C GLU A 120 -7.23 -17.29 2.94
N LEU A 121 -7.21 -18.56 2.52
CA LEU A 121 -7.64 -19.69 3.35
C LEU A 121 -6.63 -20.03 4.46
N PHE A 122 -5.39 -19.55 4.38
CA PHE A 122 -4.36 -19.83 5.38
C PHE A 122 -4.55 -19.03 6.66
N SER A 123 -5.00 -17.77 6.57
CA SER A 123 -5.08 -16.86 7.72
C SER A 123 -6.51 -16.50 8.12
N TRP A 124 -7.51 -17.26 7.68
CA TRP A 124 -8.91 -16.99 7.98
C TRP A 124 -9.21 -17.13 9.48
N TYR A 125 -9.81 -16.09 10.07
CA TYR A 125 -10.25 -16.11 11.46
C TYR A 125 -11.55 -15.31 11.67
N PRO A 126 -12.52 -15.85 12.44
CA PRO A 126 -13.78 -15.15 12.70
C PRO A 126 -13.58 -13.77 13.34
N GLY A 127 -14.09 -12.72 12.68
CA GLY A 127 -14.02 -11.33 13.13
C GLY A 127 -12.77 -10.56 12.67
N LEU A 128 -11.92 -11.17 11.85
CA LEU A 128 -10.85 -10.47 11.15
C LEU A 128 -11.39 -9.84 9.86
N LYS A 129 -11.05 -8.57 9.59
CA LYS A 129 -11.51 -7.85 8.38
C LYS A 129 -10.76 -8.27 7.11
N THR A 130 -9.49 -8.59 7.24
CA THR A 130 -8.59 -8.97 6.14
C THR A 130 -8.22 -10.43 6.26
N SER A 131 -8.43 -11.22 5.22
CA SER A 131 -8.18 -12.67 5.24
C SER A 131 -6.69 -13.04 5.20
N ASP A 132 -5.80 -12.08 4.93
CA ASP A 132 -4.36 -12.32 4.74
C ASP A 132 -3.54 -11.01 4.73
N ILE A 133 -2.22 -11.16 4.57
CA ILE A 133 -1.24 -10.08 4.59
C ILE A 133 -1.30 -9.12 3.39
N LEU A 134 -1.61 -9.60 2.18
CA LEU A 134 -1.75 -8.74 1.00
C LEU A 134 -3.02 -7.90 1.09
N SER A 135 -4.13 -8.50 1.51
CA SER A 135 -5.37 -7.76 1.78
C SER A 135 -5.13 -6.67 2.83
N PHE A 136 -4.32 -6.97 3.85
CA PHE A 136 -3.92 -5.97 4.85
C PHE A 136 -3.12 -4.82 4.23
N PHE A 137 -2.17 -5.09 3.32
CA PHE A 137 -1.41 -4.03 2.63
C PHE A 137 -2.29 -3.17 1.72
N LEU A 138 -3.21 -3.78 0.98
CA LEU A 138 -4.17 -3.05 0.15
C LEU A 138 -5.14 -2.20 0.99
N GLU A 139 -5.53 -2.67 2.18
CA GLU A 139 -6.35 -1.87 3.10
C GLU A 139 -5.54 -0.74 3.77
N LEU A 140 -4.23 -0.91 3.90
CA LEU A 140 -3.32 0.06 4.50
C LEU A 140 -3.00 1.20 3.55
N MET A 141 -2.91 0.91 2.25
CA MET A 141 -2.59 1.86 1.20
C MET A 141 -3.55 1.67 0.01
N PRO A 142 -4.71 2.33 0.01
CA PRO A 142 -5.74 2.16 -1.04
C PRO A 142 -5.25 2.50 -2.46
N ASP A 143 -4.26 3.40 -2.56
CA ASP A 143 -3.59 3.86 -3.77
C ASP A 143 -2.36 3.00 -4.15
N PHE A 144 -2.18 1.82 -3.52
CA PHE A 144 -1.04 0.94 -3.76
C PHE A 144 -0.80 0.64 -5.24
N LEU A 145 -1.87 0.40 -5.99
CA LEU A 145 -1.78 0.01 -7.39
C LEU A 145 -1.20 1.15 -8.25
N GLU A 146 -1.64 2.38 -8.00
CA GLU A 146 -1.16 3.57 -8.71
C GLU A 146 0.30 3.87 -8.34
N ALA A 147 0.63 3.81 -7.04
CA ALA A 147 2.01 3.95 -6.56
C ALA A 147 2.93 2.87 -7.16
N TYR A 148 2.45 1.63 -7.25
CA TYR A 148 3.19 0.54 -7.85
C TYR A 148 3.37 0.71 -9.36
N LYS A 149 2.35 1.21 -10.08
CA LYS A 149 2.48 1.56 -11.51
C LYS A 149 3.57 2.61 -11.72
N LYS A 150 3.55 3.69 -10.94
CA LYS A 150 4.57 4.76 -10.98
C LYS A 150 5.97 4.21 -10.72
N TYR A 151 6.13 3.37 -9.70
CA TYR A 151 7.40 2.67 -9.43
C TYR A 151 7.84 1.77 -10.59
N PHE A 152 6.93 0.95 -11.11
CA PHE A 152 7.21 -0.02 -12.17
C PHE A 152 7.69 0.69 -13.44
N VAL A 153 6.97 1.72 -13.88
CA VAL A 153 7.32 2.56 -15.02
C VAL A 153 8.67 3.25 -14.78
N ARG A 154 8.88 3.85 -13.60
CA ARG A 154 10.15 4.49 -13.27
C ARG A 154 11.33 3.51 -13.33
N SER A 155 11.19 2.30 -12.79
CA SER A 155 12.22 1.27 -12.89
C SER A 155 12.54 0.94 -14.35
N LEU A 156 11.51 0.76 -15.20
CA LEU A 156 11.71 0.46 -16.62
C LEU A 156 12.41 1.59 -17.37
N VAL A 157 12.02 2.84 -17.12
CA VAL A 157 12.62 4.04 -17.71
C VAL A 157 14.08 4.18 -17.31
N LEU A 158 14.41 3.91 -16.04
CA LEU A 158 15.78 3.88 -15.53
C LEU A 158 16.54 2.60 -15.90
N GLN A 159 15.97 1.74 -16.74
CA GLN A 159 16.54 0.46 -17.17
C GLN A 159 16.87 -0.50 -16.02
N GLN A 160 16.18 -0.35 -14.88
CA GLN A 160 16.30 -1.21 -13.72
C GLN A 160 15.23 -2.30 -13.76
N PRO A 161 15.55 -3.56 -13.39
CA PRO A 161 14.54 -4.61 -13.35
C PRO A 161 13.51 -4.32 -12.25
N PRO A 162 12.21 -4.17 -12.59
CA PRO A 162 11.19 -3.96 -11.58
C PRO A 162 10.98 -5.21 -10.74
N LYS A 163 10.53 -5.03 -9.49
CA LYS A 163 10.21 -6.12 -8.57
C LYS A 163 8.90 -6.78 -9.00
N LYS A 164 8.97 -7.99 -9.55
CA LYS A 164 7.83 -8.64 -10.23
C LYS A 164 6.98 -9.53 -9.31
N LYS A 165 7.49 -9.95 -8.14
CA LYS A 165 6.74 -10.88 -7.27
C LYS A 165 5.45 -10.27 -6.77
N ILE A 166 5.49 -8.99 -6.40
CA ILE A 166 4.31 -8.23 -5.99
C ILE A 166 3.29 -8.10 -7.13
N LEU A 167 3.71 -7.84 -8.38
CA LEU A 167 2.81 -7.77 -9.53
C LEU A 167 2.09 -9.11 -9.75
N LYS A 168 2.83 -10.22 -9.67
CA LYS A 168 2.23 -11.56 -9.76
C LYS A 168 1.18 -11.77 -8.67
N ALA A 169 1.52 -11.41 -7.44
CA ALA A 169 0.62 -11.52 -6.31
C ALA A 169 -0.66 -10.68 -6.48
N LEU A 170 -0.54 -9.49 -7.05
CA LEU A 170 -1.67 -8.64 -7.40
C LEU A 170 -2.50 -9.24 -8.55
N ARG A 171 -1.87 -9.85 -9.57
CA ARG A 171 -2.56 -10.53 -10.70
C ARG A 171 -3.46 -11.65 -10.22
N ASP A 172 -2.96 -12.45 -9.28
CA ASP A 172 -3.70 -13.58 -8.69
C ASP A 172 -4.91 -13.11 -7.85
N ARG A 173 -4.91 -11.86 -7.38
CA ARG A 173 -5.95 -11.30 -6.48
C ARG A 173 -6.96 -10.39 -7.16
N LEU A 174 -6.46 -9.43 -7.94
CA LEU A 174 -7.25 -8.30 -8.41
C LEU A 174 -7.90 -8.53 -9.77
N HIS A 175 -7.44 -9.51 -10.57
CA HIS A 175 -7.91 -10.02 -11.87
C HIS A 175 -8.38 -9.03 -12.98
N LYS A 176 -8.74 -7.77 -12.68
CA LYS A 176 -9.39 -6.82 -13.60
C LYS A 176 -8.70 -5.46 -13.69
N ASN A 177 -7.91 -5.05 -12.68
CA ASN A 177 -7.30 -3.71 -12.65
C ASN A 177 -5.84 -3.65 -13.15
N LEU A 178 -5.36 -4.68 -13.85
CA LEU A 178 -3.92 -4.84 -14.18
C LEU A 178 -3.60 -4.78 -15.67
N GLN A 179 -4.60 -4.50 -16.53
CA GLN A 179 -4.43 -4.45 -17.98
C GLN A 179 -3.35 -3.44 -18.43
N CYS A 180 -3.17 -2.34 -17.69
CA CYS A 180 -2.12 -1.37 -18.00
C CYS A 180 -0.71 -1.97 -17.93
N PHE A 181 -0.45 -2.88 -16.98
CA PHE A 181 0.85 -3.57 -16.88
C PHE A 181 1.08 -4.52 -18.05
N ASP A 182 0.03 -5.20 -18.51
CA ASP A 182 0.11 -6.10 -19.66
C ASP A 182 0.41 -5.32 -20.95
N ILE A 183 -0.18 -4.13 -21.11
CA ILE A 183 0.09 -3.24 -22.24
C ILE A 183 1.51 -2.68 -22.16
N ILE A 184 1.97 -2.24 -20.98
CA ILE A 184 3.36 -1.80 -20.77
C ILE A 184 4.35 -2.91 -21.14
N GLU A 185 4.13 -4.14 -20.67
CA GLU A 185 5.00 -5.28 -21.01
C GLU A 185 4.97 -5.58 -22.52
N ARG A 186 3.79 -5.50 -23.16
CA ARG A 186 3.65 -5.70 -24.60
C ARG A 186 4.29 -4.59 -25.43
N ASP A 187 4.23 -3.33 -25.00
CA ASP A 187 4.91 -2.22 -25.68
C ASP A 187 6.42 -2.48 -25.76
N LEU A 188 7.02 -2.97 -24.66
CA LEU A 188 8.44 -3.32 -24.61
C LEU A 188 8.79 -4.43 -25.61
N GLU A 189 7.92 -5.42 -25.80
CA GLU A 189 8.15 -6.50 -26.75
C GLU A 189 7.94 -6.06 -28.20
N LEU A 190 6.83 -5.34 -28.46
CA LEU A 190 6.45 -4.92 -29.80
C LEU A 190 7.41 -3.88 -30.38
N PHE A 191 7.83 -2.91 -29.56
CA PHE A 191 8.65 -1.80 -30.06
C PHE A 191 10.15 -2.07 -30.05
N GLU A 192 10.58 -3.21 -29.52
CA GLU A 192 12.00 -3.61 -29.54
C GLU A 192 12.55 -3.66 -30.98
N GLU A 193 11.74 -4.03 -31.97
CA GLU A 193 12.15 -4.06 -33.39
C GLU A 193 12.48 -2.67 -33.96
N PHE A 194 11.91 -1.61 -33.38
CA PHE A 194 12.14 -0.22 -33.77
C PHE A 194 13.26 0.46 -32.97
N SER A 195 13.90 -0.25 -32.03
CA SER A 195 14.99 0.28 -31.19
C SER A 195 16.16 0.84 -32.02
N SER A 196 16.41 0.28 -33.20
CA SER A 196 17.46 0.75 -34.12
C SER A 196 17.15 2.10 -34.79
N ALA A 197 15.88 2.51 -34.81
CA ALA A 197 15.43 3.76 -35.43
C ALA A 197 15.45 4.96 -34.47
N ILE A 198 15.74 4.74 -33.18
CA ILE A 198 15.74 5.77 -32.14
C ILE A 198 17.12 5.90 -31.49
N LEU A 199 17.33 6.99 -30.75
CA LEU A 199 18.58 7.22 -30.04
C LEU A 199 18.87 6.13 -28.99
N PRO A 200 20.15 5.79 -28.76
CA PRO A 200 20.53 4.83 -27.73
C PRO A 200 19.91 5.16 -26.37
N GLY A 201 19.26 4.17 -25.75
CA GLY A 201 18.56 4.34 -24.47
C GLY A 201 17.13 4.85 -24.56
N GLY A 202 16.66 5.25 -25.76
CA GLY A 202 15.26 5.58 -26.01
C GLY A 202 14.36 4.33 -26.03
N ARG A 203 13.05 4.54 -25.85
CA ARG A 203 12.01 3.52 -25.99
C ARG A 203 10.77 4.14 -26.63
N ILE A 204 10.13 3.40 -27.54
CA ILE A 204 8.81 3.75 -28.05
C ILE A 204 7.77 3.09 -27.14
N ILE A 205 6.74 3.85 -26.76
CA ILE A 205 5.72 3.42 -25.82
C ILE A 205 4.36 4.00 -26.21
N THR A 206 3.29 3.38 -25.70
CA THR A 206 1.94 3.92 -25.80
C THR A 206 1.66 4.82 -24.58
N SER A 207 1.90 6.13 -24.71
CA SER A 207 1.92 7.10 -23.59
C SER A 207 0.76 6.95 -22.58
N SER A 208 -0.47 6.80 -23.07
CA SER A 208 -1.70 6.71 -22.27
C SER A 208 -1.70 5.62 -21.20
N TYR A 209 -0.91 4.56 -21.37
CA TYR A 209 -0.84 3.46 -20.40
C TYR A 209 0.35 3.60 -19.44
N TRP A 210 1.33 4.42 -19.78
CA TRP A 210 2.58 4.58 -19.03
C TRP A 210 2.52 5.74 -18.04
N CYS A 211 2.05 6.90 -18.47
CA CYS A 211 1.88 8.07 -17.62
C CYS A 211 0.67 8.89 -18.08
N GLU A 212 -0.04 9.48 -17.13
CA GLU A 212 -1.17 10.40 -17.40
C GLU A 212 -0.73 11.86 -17.40
N ASP A 213 0.53 12.15 -17.06
CA ASP A 213 1.07 13.51 -17.06
C ASP A 213 1.26 14.02 -18.50
N GLU A 214 0.96 15.30 -18.71
CA GLU A 214 1.08 15.99 -20.01
C GLU A 214 2.13 17.11 -19.98
N ASP A 215 3.03 17.09 -18.98
CA ASP A 215 4.03 18.15 -18.79
C ASP A 215 4.95 18.31 -20.00
N ARG A 216 5.02 19.54 -20.53
CA ARG A 216 5.99 19.95 -21.55
C ARG A 216 7.19 20.62 -20.86
N CYS A 217 8.34 19.97 -20.94
CA CYS A 217 9.60 20.40 -20.30
C CYS A 217 10.55 21.06 -21.32
N GLU A 218 10.12 22.16 -21.93
CA GLU A 218 10.87 22.82 -23.02
C GLU A 218 12.22 23.38 -22.56
N ASP A 219 12.31 23.92 -21.34
CA ASP A 219 13.57 24.48 -20.84
C ASP A 219 14.61 23.39 -20.56
N ALA A 220 14.17 22.23 -20.08
CA ALA A 220 15.04 21.07 -19.94
C ALA A 220 15.52 20.55 -21.31
N LEU A 221 14.64 20.49 -22.31
CA LEU A 221 14.97 20.01 -23.66
C LEU A 221 16.08 20.83 -24.34
N LYS A 222 16.15 22.14 -24.08
CA LYS A 222 17.20 23.03 -24.62
C LYS A 222 18.63 22.60 -24.26
N PHE A 223 18.82 21.82 -23.19
CA PHE A 223 20.13 21.28 -22.80
C PHE A 223 20.55 20.05 -23.61
N PHE A 224 19.63 19.46 -24.38
CA PHE A 224 19.85 18.25 -25.14
C PHE A 224 19.50 18.49 -26.62
N PRO A 225 20.28 19.32 -27.34
CA PRO A 225 19.97 19.72 -28.72
C PRO A 225 19.95 18.56 -29.72
N GLN A 226 20.50 17.40 -29.35
CA GLN A 226 20.43 16.16 -30.12
C GLN A 226 19.06 15.47 -30.05
N LEU A 227 18.18 15.86 -29.12
CA LEU A 227 16.84 15.31 -29.00
C LEU A 227 15.87 16.14 -29.83
N GLU A 228 15.16 15.47 -30.73
CA GLU A 228 14.04 16.06 -31.47
C GLU A 228 12.73 15.76 -30.75
N ASP A 229 11.88 16.77 -30.58
CA ASP A 229 10.58 16.60 -29.90
C ASP A 229 9.61 15.75 -30.74
N ARG A 230 9.81 15.69 -32.05
CA ARG A 230 9.02 14.88 -32.97
C ARG A 230 9.86 14.39 -34.12
N MET A 231 9.75 13.09 -34.42
CA MET A 231 10.43 12.47 -35.56
C MET A 231 9.48 11.54 -36.31
N ALA A 232 9.70 11.40 -37.63
CA ALA A 232 8.97 10.45 -38.45
C ALA A 232 9.59 9.05 -38.29
N LEU A 233 8.79 8.08 -37.84
CA LEU A 233 9.18 6.67 -37.77
C LEU A 233 8.96 5.99 -39.13
N THR A 234 7.83 6.29 -39.76
CA THR A 234 7.48 5.89 -41.13
C THR A 234 6.79 7.07 -41.82
N PRO A 235 6.51 7.00 -43.14
CA PRO A 235 5.77 8.08 -43.83
C PRO A 235 4.42 8.42 -43.19
N ASP A 236 3.78 7.44 -42.54
CA ASP A 236 2.45 7.56 -41.95
C ASP A 236 2.47 7.67 -40.41
N VAL A 237 3.62 7.44 -39.78
CA VAL A 237 3.74 7.35 -38.32
C VAL A 237 4.81 8.33 -37.83
N CYS A 238 4.39 9.27 -36.98
CA CYS A 238 5.28 10.12 -36.20
C CYS A 238 5.33 9.63 -34.76
N ILE A 239 6.49 9.77 -34.14
CA ILE A 239 6.67 9.61 -32.69
C ILE A 239 7.05 10.96 -32.09
N GLU A 240 6.62 11.18 -30.85
CA GLU A 240 6.90 12.41 -30.09
C GLU A 240 7.66 12.05 -28.83
N LEU A 241 8.61 12.92 -28.44
CA LEU A 241 9.33 12.77 -27.21
C LEU A 241 8.36 12.92 -26.04
N PHE A 242 8.35 11.94 -25.14
CA PHE A 242 7.48 11.99 -23.98
C PHE A 242 8.23 12.51 -22.75
N HIS A 243 8.16 13.83 -22.57
CA HIS A 243 8.90 14.56 -21.53
C HIS A 243 8.69 14.02 -20.10
N PRO A 244 7.47 13.66 -19.66
CA PRO A 244 7.23 13.23 -18.27
C PRO A 244 8.02 11.99 -17.85
N LEU A 245 8.36 11.12 -18.81
CA LEU A 245 9.15 9.91 -18.57
C LEU A 245 10.60 10.04 -19.03
N SER A 246 10.99 11.19 -19.60
CA SER A 246 12.36 11.43 -20.02
C SER A 246 13.24 11.72 -18.81
N HIS A 247 14.44 11.12 -18.79
CA HIS A 247 15.43 11.30 -17.73
C HIS A 247 16.78 11.67 -18.33
N ALA A 248 17.58 12.38 -17.56
CA ALA A 248 18.95 12.73 -17.90
C ALA A 248 19.86 12.52 -16.71
N GLU A 249 21.08 12.08 -16.99
CA GLU A 249 22.19 12.16 -16.05
C GLU A 249 22.87 13.51 -16.25
N ILE A 250 22.87 14.33 -15.20
CA ILE A 250 23.48 15.65 -15.21
C ILE A 250 24.55 15.74 -14.13
N GLN A 251 25.55 16.57 -14.37
CA GLN A 251 26.59 16.84 -13.38
C GLN A 251 26.35 18.20 -12.72
N ILE A 252 26.16 18.20 -11.39
CA ILE A 252 26.08 19.43 -10.59
C ILE A 252 27.05 19.32 -9.42
N ASN A 253 27.88 20.34 -9.21
CA ASN A 253 28.88 20.38 -8.14
C ASN A 253 29.81 19.12 -8.13
N GLY A 254 30.14 18.59 -9.31
CA GLY A 254 30.99 17.41 -9.47
C GLY A 254 30.33 16.08 -9.08
N ARG A 255 29.01 16.05 -8.89
CA ARG A 255 28.22 14.83 -8.65
C ARG A 255 27.33 14.55 -9.84
N ASP A 256 27.28 13.28 -10.25
CA ASP A 256 26.37 12.82 -11.27
C ASP A 256 25.02 12.48 -10.64
N ILE A 257 23.95 13.07 -11.16
CA ILE A 257 22.59 12.95 -10.62
C ILE A 257 21.67 12.57 -11.79
N ALA A 258 20.96 11.45 -11.64
CA ALA A 258 19.89 11.08 -12.55
C ALA A 258 18.60 11.81 -12.16
N VAL A 259 18.08 12.64 -13.08
CA VAL A 259 16.90 13.47 -12.85
C VAL A 259 15.89 13.30 -13.97
N SER A 260 14.61 13.42 -13.67
CA SER A 260 13.60 13.52 -14.71
C SER A 260 13.67 14.88 -15.40
N PHE A 261 13.18 14.96 -16.65
CA PHE A 261 13.05 16.22 -17.37
C PHE A 261 12.16 17.21 -16.61
N VAL A 262 11.12 16.71 -15.94
CA VAL A 262 10.25 17.49 -15.05
C VAL A 262 11.06 18.13 -13.92
N GLN A 263 11.89 17.35 -13.22
CA GLN A 263 12.73 17.86 -12.14
C GLN A 263 13.73 18.91 -12.63
N LEU A 264 14.39 18.64 -13.77
CA LEU A 264 15.33 19.57 -14.37
C LEU A 264 14.64 20.87 -14.81
N ASN A 265 13.48 20.78 -15.45
CA ASN A 265 12.70 21.94 -15.84
C ASN A 265 12.25 22.75 -14.62
N ASP A 266 11.83 22.08 -13.56
CA ASP A 266 11.45 22.72 -12.30
C ASP A 266 12.64 23.44 -11.64
N LEU A 267 13.87 22.92 -11.76
CA LEU A 267 15.09 23.60 -11.30
C LEU A 267 15.36 24.89 -12.08
N LEU A 268 15.20 24.84 -13.41
CA LEU A 268 15.45 25.96 -14.32
C LEU A 268 14.41 27.08 -14.15
N THR A 269 13.16 26.69 -13.92
CA THR A 269 12.01 27.60 -13.77
C THR A 269 11.71 27.98 -12.32
N ARG A 270 12.41 27.39 -11.35
CA ARG A 270 12.18 27.53 -9.90
C ARG A 270 10.76 27.14 -9.48
N ASN A 271 10.23 26.08 -10.09
CA ASN A 271 8.91 25.55 -9.77
C ASN A 271 8.96 24.70 -8.48
N SER A 272 8.17 25.09 -7.47
CA SER A 272 8.15 24.47 -6.13
C SER A 272 7.78 22.98 -6.12
N ARG A 273 7.20 22.44 -7.20
CA ARG A 273 6.82 21.02 -7.28
C ARG A 273 7.98 20.06 -6.96
N SER A 274 9.19 20.38 -7.42
CA SER A 274 10.38 19.53 -7.21
C SER A 274 11.34 20.05 -6.13
N ILE A 275 10.96 21.05 -5.33
CA ILE A 275 11.87 21.67 -4.35
C ILE A 275 12.39 20.67 -3.31
N GLY A 276 11.53 19.76 -2.83
CA GLY A 276 11.91 18.75 -1.84
C GLY A 276 12.98 17.79 -2.35
N PHE A 277 12.93 17.44 -3.65
CA PHE A 277 13.96 16.64 -4.30
C PHE A 277 15.29 17.40 -4.34
N TRP A 278 15.30 18.63 -4.84
CA TRP A 278 16.53 19.41 -4.97
C TRP A 278 17.17 19.81 -3.63
N MET A 279 16.36 20.03 -2.61
CA MET A 279 16.83 20.20 -1.23
C MET A 279 17.48 18.93 -0.68
N LYS A 280 16.89 17.76 -0.95
CA LYS A 280 17.44 16.46 -0.51
C LYS A 280 18.78 16.16 -1.18
N GLU A 281 18.93 16.52 -2.45
CA GLU A 281 20.19 16.42 -3.19
C GLU A 281 21.21 17.51 -2.78
N GLY A 282 20.80 18.49 -1.97
CA GLY A 282 21.66 19.57 -1.48
C GLY A 282 22.05 20.58 -2.55
N ILE A 283 21.22 20.74 -3.58
CA ILE A 283 21.47 21.65 -4.70
C ILE A 283 20.93 23.05 -4.43
N VAL A 284 19.75 23.13 -3.77
CA VAL A 284 19.10 24.40 -3.43
C VAL A 284 18.58 24.40 -1.99
N ASP A 285 18.41 25.58 -1.41
CA ASP A 285 17.68 25.79 -0.17
C ASP A 285 16.17 26.04 -0.39
N LYS A 286 15.45 26.33 0.69
CA LYS A 286 14.00 26.62 0.68
C LYS A 286 13.63 27.87 -0.13
N ASP A 287 14.58 28.76 -0.36
CA ASP A 287 14.41 30.03 -1.08
C ASP A 287 14.95 29.94 -2.52
N TRP A 288 15.21 28.73 -3.04
CA TRP A 288 15.82 28.47 -4.34
C TRP A 288 17.23 29.04 -4.52
N ARG A 289 17.97 29.23 -3.43
CA ARG A 289 19.39 29.62 -3.51
C ARG A 289 20.24 28.38 -3.68
N TYR A 290 21.12 28.41 -4.67
CA TYR A 290 22.08 27.33 -4.92
C TYR A 290 23.07 27.21 -3.74
N LEU A 291 23.35 25.96 -3.35
CA LEU A 291 24.23 25.60 -2.23
C LEU A 291 25.60 25.10 -2.71
#